data_AF-E1ZK34-F1
#
_entry.id   AF-E1ZK34-F1
#
_cell.length_a   1.000
_cell.length_b   1.000
_cell.length_c   1.000
_cell.angle_alpha   90.00
_cell.angle_beta   90.00
_cell.angle_gamma   90.00
#
_symmetry.space_group_name_H-M   'P 1'
#
loop_
_entity.id
_entity.type
_entity.pdbx_description
1 polymer ?
#
loop_
_entity_poly.entity_id
_entity_poly.type
_entity_poly.pdbx_seq_one_letter_code
_entity_poly.pdbx_strand_id
1 'polypeptide(L)'
;MANTLLAAGASPAMAHSIGEVEDFVALASAVLINVGTLSEGWVGGMKLAAARAGRLGKPWVLDPVGCGATPYRSKVCAELMLLKPAVVRGNASEILALAGAAGAAVKGVDSTAAAAGECERAHALGAAKQLAARHGCVVAVSGAEDLVTDGSRVVRVANGVPLLQQVTATGLAAQLAVEDGAVGPGSLRVGLLDSLWTMTEQQLREGARVLE
;
A
#
# COMPACT_ATOMS: atom_id res chain seq x y z
N MET A 1 10.09 5.34 -5.55
CA MET A 1 9.75 5.69 -4.16
C MET A 1 10.51 6.93 -3.68
N ALA A 2 11.85 6.93 -3.61
CA ALA A 2 12.60 8.10 -3.11
C ALA A 2 12.25 9.43 -3.82
N ASN A 3 12.32 9.47 -5.15
CA ASN A 3 11.94 10.68 -5.90
C ASN A 3 10.47 11.08 -5.70
N THR A 4 9.57 10.10 -5.54
CA THR A 4 8.15 10.35 -5.26
C THR A 4 7.96 11.03 -3.91
N LEU A 5 8.69 10.57 -2.88
CA LEU A 5 8.67 11.17 -1.55
C LEU A 5 9.30 12.57 -1.55
N LEU A 6 10.42 12.76 -2.23
CA LEU A 6 11.05 14.08 -2.39
C LEU A 6 10.12 15.07 -3.11
N ALA A 7 9.48 14.63 -4.20
CA ALA A 7 8.52 15.45 -4.93
C ALA A 7 7.33 15.85 -4.04
N ALA A 8 6.88 14.94 -3.17
CA ALA A 8 5.83 15.22 -2.17
C ALA A 8 6.33 16.02 -0.95
N GLY A 9 7.57 16.52 -0.94
CA GLY A 9 8.14 17.33 0.14
C GLY A 9 8.65 16.54 1.36
N ALA A 10 8.74 15.21 1.29
CA ALA A 10 9.29 14.37 2.35
C ALA A 10 10.81 14.15 2.20
N SER A 11 11.46 13.67 3.25
CA SER A 11 12.89 13.32 3.27
C SER A 11 13.07 11.79 3.39
N PRO A 12 13.24 11.06 2.26
CA PRO A 12 13.34 9.61 2.29
C PRO A 12 14.73 9.11 2.70
N ALA A 13 14.77 7.97 3.39
CA ALA A 13 15.97 7.18 3.63
C ALA A 13 15.66 5.69 3.42
N MET A 14 16.56 4.95 2.76
CA MET A 14 16.40 3.53 2.48
C MET A 14 17.46 2.73 3.25
N ALA A 15 17.06 2.16 4.38
CA ALA A 15 17.91 1.31 5.21
C ALA A 15 17.31 -0.10 5.30
N HIS A 16 18.17 -1.11 5.13
CA HIS A 16 17.77 -2.53 5.18
C HIS A 16 18.74 -3.39 5.98
N SER A 17 19.94 -2.86 6.28
CA SER A 17 20.95 -3.59 7.04
C SER A 17 20.50 -3.76 8.49
N ILE A 18 20.59 -4.99 9.00
CA ILE A 18 20.27 -5.35 10.38
C ILE A 18 21.05 -4.49 11.38
N GLY A 19 22.28 -4.11 11.05
CA GLY A 19 23.16 -3.35 11.95
C GLY A 19 22.78 -1.88 12.14
N GLU A 20 21.94 -1.30 11.28
CA GLU A 20 21.60 0.13 11.32
C GLU A 20 20.09 0.41 11.29
N VAL A 21 19.26 -0.57 10.91
CA VAL A 21 17.85 -0.33 10.60
C VAL A 21 17.08 0.25 11.79
N GLU A 22 17.41 -0.17 13.01
CA GLU A 22 16.74 0.34 14.22
C GLU A 22 17.11 1.80 14.54
N ASP A 23 18.33 2.22 14.20
CA ASP A 23 18.78 3.60 14.35
C ASP A 23 18.09 4.50 13.33
N PHE A 24 17.98 4.05 12.08
CA PHE A 24 17.20 4.76 11.06
C PHE A 24 15.73 4.89 11.43
N VAL A 25 15.11 3.84 11.98
CA VAL A 25 13.74 3.90 12.48
C VAL A 25 13.61 4.90 13.64
N ALA A 26 14.63 5.03 14.50
CA ALA A 26 14.64 6.02 15.57
C ALA A 26 14.66 7.47 15.06
N LEU A 27 15.22 7.72 13.86
CA LEU A 27 15.21 9.03 13.21
C LEU A 27 13.94 9.32 12.39
N ALA A 28 13.35 8.29 11.77
CA ALA A 28 12.24 8.46 10.82
C ALA A 28 10.90 8.86 11.48
N SER A 29 10.04 9.62 10.80
CA SER A 29 8.67 9.91 11.31
C SER A 29 7.67 8.77 11.08
N ALA A 30 7.91 7.95 10.05
CA ALA A 30 7.12 6.79 9.68
C ALA A 30 8.00 5.78 8.93
N VAL A 31 7.58 4.51 8.88
CA VAL A 31 8.33 3.43 8.22
C VAL A 31 7.48 2.77 7.15
N LEU A 32 8.02 2.58 5.95
CA LEU A 32 7.41 1.75 4.91
C LEU A 32 8.18 0.42 4.81
N ILE A 33 7.47 -0.69 4.96
CA ILE A 33 8.00 -2.03 4.71
C ILE A 33 7.33 -2.58 3.46
N ASN A 34 8.09 -2.64 2.37
CA ASN A 34 7.68 -3.22 1.10
C ASN A 34 8.37 -4.58 0.90
N VAL A 35 7.58 -5.64 0.68
CA VAL A 35 8.09 -7.01 0.55
C VAL A 35 8.36 -7.43 -0.91
N GLY A 36 8.42 -6.50 -1.85
CA GLY A 36 8.57 -6.78 -3.28
C GLY A 36 9.81 -7.62 -3.61
N THR A 37 10.93 -7.36 -2.94
CA THR A 37 12.22 -8.02 -3.17
C THR A 37 12.73 -8.71 -1.89
N LEU A 38 12.08 -9.80 -1.49
CA LEU A 38 12.47 -10.55 -0.29
C LEU A 38 13.82 -11.26 -0.46
N SER A 39 14.59 -11.25 0.61
CA SER A 39 15.72 -12.13 0.87
C SER A 39 15.74 -12.45 2.37
N GLU A 40 16.38 -13.54 2.79
CA GLU A 40 16.43 -13.91 4.22
C GLU A 40 17.00 -12.79 5.10
N GLY A 41 18.09 -12.14 4.65
CA GLY A 41 18.68 -11.00 5.36
C GLY A 41 17.74 -9.80 5.45
N TRP A 42 16.98 -9.52 4.38
CA TRP A 42 16.02 -8.41 4.36
C TRP A 42 14.82 -8.68 5.27
N VAL A 43 14.34 -9.93 5.35
CA VAL A 43 13.24 -10.30 6.26
C VAL A 43 13.62 -10.02 7.72
N GLY A 44 14.87 -10.31 8.11
CA GLY A 44 15.38 -9.96 9.44
C GLY A 44 15.32 -8.45 9.69
N GLY A 45 15.84 -7.64 8.76
CA GLY A 45 15.80 -6.18 8.83
C GLY A 45 14.37 -5.62 8.89
N MET A 46 13.44 -6.15 8.09
CA MET A 46 12.02 -5.75 8.10
C MET A 46 11.36 -5.99 9.46
N LYS A 47 11.58 -7.18 10.06
CA LYS A 47 11.01 -7.51 11.38
C LYS A 47 11.58 -6.61 12.48
N LEU A 48 12.88 -6.33 12.45
CA LEU A 48 13.51 -5.39 13.38
C LEU A 48 12.94 -3.97 13.21
N ALA A 49 12.80 -3.51 11.97
CA ALA A 49 12.22 -2.20 11.67
C ALA A 49 10.79 -2.06 12.21
N ALA A 50 9.92 -3.04 11.93
CA ALA A 50 8.53 -3.07 12.41
C ALA A 50 8.45 -3.12 13.94
N ALA A 51 9.24 -3.99 14.58
CA ALA A 51 9.28 -4.10 16.04
C ALA A 51 9.81 -2.80 16.69
N ARG A 52 10.83 -2.17 16.11
CA ARG A 52 11.36 -0.88 16.59
C ARG A 52 10.34 0.24 16.42
N ALA A 53 9.66 0.31 15.28
CA ALA A 53 8.61 1.29 15.02
C ALA A 53 7.48 1.16 16.06
N GLY A 54 7.02 -0.07 16.32
CA GLY A 54 6.02 -0.36 17.34
C GLY A 54 6.45 0.07 18.75
N ARG A 55 7.69 -0.22 19.17
CA ARG A 55 8.23 0.21 20.48
C ARG A 55 8.32 1.72 20.63
N LEU A 56 8.56 2.45 19.53
CA LEU A 56 8.66 3.90 19.52
C LEU A 56 7.32 4.61 19.25
N GLY A 57 6.23 3.85 19.06
CA GLY A 57 4.92 4.41 18.70
C GLY A 57 4.89 5.07 17.33
N LYS A 58 5.81 4.70 16.43
CA LYS A 58 5.90 5.26 15.08
C LYS A 58 5.00 4.48 14.12
N PRO A 59 4.16 5.15 13.31
CA PRO A 59 3.32 4.46 12.35
C PRO A 59 4.19 3.78 11.30
N TRP A 60 3.82 2.56 10.93
CA TRP A 60 4.46 1.86 9.83
C TRP A 60 3.44 1.24 8.88
N VAL A 61 3.81 1.20 7.60
CA VAL A 61 2.98 0.74 6.49
C VAL A 61 3.52 -0.60 5.98
N LEU A 62 2.64 -1.59 5.86
CA LEU A 62 2.93 -2.84 5.16
C LEU A 62 2.44 -2.75 3.72
N ASP A 63 3.35 -2.95 2.77
CA ASP A 63 3.05 -3.14 1.35
C ASP A 63 3.39 -4.60 0.97
N PRO A 64 2.38 -5.51 0.99
CA PRO A 64 2.57 -6.95 0.91
C PRO A 64 2.74 -7.43 -0.55
N VAL A 65 3.55 -6.73 -1.34
CA VAL A 65 3.75 -6.99 -2.78
C VAL A 65 3.99 -8.47 -3.08
N GLY A 66 3.11 -9.06 -3.89
CA GLY A 66 3.16 -10.46 -4.29
C GLY A 66 2.80 -11.45 -3.18
N CYS A 67 2.17 -11.03 -2.08
CA CYS A 67 1.54 -11.95 -1.13
C CYS A 67 0.56 -12.87 -1.88
N GLY A 68 0.57 -14.17 -1.57
CA GLY A 68 -0.17 -15.19 -2.32
C GLY A 68 0.57 -15.77 -3.52
N ALA A 69 1.60 -15.11 -4.05
CA ALA A 69 2.36 -15.64 -5.19
C ALA A 69 3.25 -16.83 -4.80
N THR A 70 3.78 -16.85 -3.56
CA THR A 70 4.52 -17.99 -3.02
C THR A 70 4.20 -18.20 -1.54
N PRO A 71 4.29 -19.44 -1.02
CA PRO A 71 4.10 -19.72 0.40
C PRO A 71 5.04 -18.90 1.31
N TYR A 72 6.28 -18.67 0.85
CA TYR A 72 7.26 -17.86 1.58
C TYR A 72 6.81 -16.41 1.73
N ARG A 73 6.34 -15.77 0.64
CA ARG A 73 5.82 -14.40 0.69
C ARG A 73 4.63 -14.29 1.64
N SER A 74 3.67 -15.22 1.53
CA SER A 74 2.48 -15.25 2.39
C SER A 74 2.85 -15.42 3.86
N LYS A 75 3.80 -16.32 4.17
CA LYS A 75 4.31 -16.52 5.53
C LYS A 75 4.93 -15.24 6.10
N VAL A 76 5.83 -14.60 5.35
CA VAL A 76 6.50 -13.37 5.80
C VAL A 76 5.49 -12.25 6.02
N CYS A 77 4.51 -12.08 5.11
CA CYS A 77 3.47 -11.05 5.27
C CYS A 77 2.61 -11.31 6.52
N ALA A 78 2.22 -12.56 6.78
CA ALA A 78 1.47 -12.92 7.98
C ALA A 78 2.28 -12.64 9.26
N GLU A 79 3.57 -12.96 9.27
CA GLU A 79 4.47 -12.66 10.40
C GLU A 79 4.61 -11.15 10.64
N LEU A 80 4.73 -10.35 9.57
CA LEU A 80 4.77 -8.88 9.67
C LEU A 80 3.43 -8.31 10.14
N MET A 81 2.30 -8.91 9.75
CA MET A 81 0.97 -8.49 10.20
C MET A 81 0.79 -8.61 11.73
N LEU A 82 1.46 -9.58 12.36
CA LEU A 82 1.47 -9.73 13.82
C LEU A 82 2.20 -8.58 14.52
N LEU A 83 3.07 -7.86 13.82
CA LEU A 83 3.77 -6.67 14.33
C LEU A 83 2.92 -5.37 14.21
N LYS A 84 1.62 -5.52 13.91
CA LYS A 84 0.60 -4.45 13.96
C LYS A 84 0.97 -3.21 13.12
N PRO A 85 0.98 -3.32 11.78
CA PRO A 85 1.10 -2.14 10.93
C PRO A 85 -0.02 -1.15 11.21
N ALA A 86 0.27 0.14 11.10
CA ALA A 86 -0.76 1.17 11.17
C ALA A 86 -1.63 1.17 9.90
N VAL A 87 -1.00 0.89 8.75
CA VAL A 87 -1.66 0.81 7.43
C VAL A 87 -1.17 -0.42 6.68
N VAL A 88 -2.08 -1.12 6.01
CA VAL A 88 -1.76 -2.12 4.99
C VAL A 88 -2.25 -1.58 3.65
N ARG A 89 -1.39 -1.57 2.62
CA ARG A 89 -1.76 -1.14 1.27
C ARG A 89 -1.38 -2.22 0.28
N GLY A 90 -2.35 -2.73 -0.48
CA GLY A 90 -2.14 -3.76 -1.51
C GLY A 90 -3.20 -3.70 -2.60
N ASN A 91 -3.08 -4.53 -3.62
CA ASN A 91 -4.17 -4.75 -4.58
C ASN A 91 -5.20 -5.77 -4.04
N ALA A 92 -6.29 -6.00 -4.76
CA ALA A 92 -7.36 -6.91 -4.32
C ALA A 92 -6.86 -8.34 -4.03
N SER A 93 -6.04 -8.91 -4.92
CA SER A 93 -5.55 -10.29 -4.78
C SER A 93 -4.55 -10.44 -3.64
N GLU A 94 -3.67 -9.46 -3.43
CA GLU A 94 -2.72 -9.42 -2.31
C GLU A 94 -3.45 -9.31 -0.95
N ILE A 95 -4.49 -8.48 -0.86
CA ILE A 95 -5.27 -8.31 0.37
C ILE A 95 -6.07 -9.57 0.70
N LEU A 96 -6.67 -10.22 -0.32
CA LEU A 96 -7.33 -11.51 -0.15
C LEU A 96 -6.35 -12.58 0.34
N ALA A 97 -5.18 -12.68 -0.29
CA ALA A 97 -4.15 -13.64 0.10
C ALA A 97 -3.61 -13.37 1.52
N LEU A 98 -3.39 -12.09 1.86
CA LEU A 98 -2.94 -11.69 3.19
C LEU A 98 -3.99 -12.03 4.26
N ALA A 99 -5.27 -11.79 3.99
CA ALA A 99 -6.35 -12.14 4.90
C ALA A 99 -6.37 -13.65 5.17
N GLY A 100 -6.26 -14.48 4.13
CA GLY A 100 -6.14 -15.93 4.28
C GLY A 100 -4.91 -16.35 5.08
N ALA A 101 -3.73 -15.78 4.78
CA ALA A 101 -2.48 -16.09 5.47
C ALA A 101 -2.44 -15.61 6.93
N ALA A 102 -3.09 -14.49 7.24
CA ALA A 102 -3.26 -13.96 8.60
C ALA A 102 -4.40 -14.66 9.38
N GLY A 103 -5.01 -15.69 8.80
CA GLY A 103 -6.03 -16.52 9.43
C GLY A 103 -7.40 -15.86 9.55
N ALA A 104 -7.70 -14.86 8.73
CA ALA A 104 -9.06 -14.34 8.59
C ALA A 104 -9.95 -15.43 7.97
N ALA A 105 -11.18 -15.58 8.48
CA ALA A 105 -12.12 -16.54 7.95
C ALA A 105 -12.60 -16.04 6.58
N VAL A 106 -11.92 -16.44 5.52
CA VAL A 106 -12.35 -16.17 4.16
C VAL A 106 -13.55 -17.08 3.87
N LYS A 107 -14.74 -16.69 4.34
CA LYS A 107 -15.99 -17.27 3.87
C LYS A 107 -16.08 -17.00 2.37
N GLY A 108 -15.73 -17.98 1.54
CA GLY A 108 -15.97 -17.94 0.09
C GLY A 108 -14.80 -18.27 -0.85
N VAL A 109 -13.69 -18.87 -0.41
CA VAL A 109 -12.59 -19.26 -1.34
C VAL A 109 -12.76 -20.68 -1.94
N ASP A 110 -13.74 -21.47 -1.50
CA ASP A 110 -14.03 -22.80 -2.07
C ASP A 110 -14.94 -22.76 -3.31
N SER A 111 -14.78 -21.76 -4.17
CA SER A 111 -15.46 -21.70 -5.46
C SER A 111 -14.52 -21.09 -6.48
N THR A 112 -13.88 -21.99 -7.23
CA THR A 112 -13.43 -21.84 -8.63
C THR A 112 -13.24 -20.42 -9.15
N ALA A 113 -12.01 -20.17 -9.62
CA ALA A 113 -11.67 -19.12 -10.58
C ALA A 113 -12.80 -18.78 -11.56
N ALA A 114 -12.90 -17.48 -11.87
CA ALA A 114 -13.75 -16.87 -12.91
C ALA A 114 -15.20 -16.50 -12.52
N ALA A 115 -15.35 -15.48 -11.67
CA ALA A 115 -16.49 -14.55 -11.76
C ALA A 115 -15.95 -13.11 -11.72
N ALA A 116 -16.20 -12.37 -12.80
CA ALA A 116 -15.53 -11.14 -13.18
C ALA A 116 -15.63 -10.00 -12.15
N GLY A 117 -14.49 -9.36 -11.86
CA GLY A 117 -14.30 -7.98 -11.35
C GLY A 117 -15.04 -7.56 -10.07
N GLU A 118 -16.37 -7.50 -10.12
CA GLU A 118 -17.22 -7.02 -9.01
C GLU A 118 -17.21 -7.98 -7.82
N CYS A 119 -17.22 -9.30 -8.09
CA CYS A 119 -17.15 -10.32 -7.05
C CYS A 119 -15.81 -10.26 -6.29
N GLU A 120 -14.70 -10.10 -7.03
CA GLU A 120 -13.36 -9.97 -6.43
C GLU A 120 -13.25 -8.72 -5.56
N ARG A 121 -13.78 -7.58 -6.02
CA ARG A 121 -13.79 -6.33 -5.25
C ARG A 121 -14.60 -6.45 -3.96
N ALA A 122 -15.78 -7.08 -4.02
CA ALA A 122 -16.61 -7.30 -2.84
C ALA A 122 -15.92 -8.23 -1.83
N HIS A 123 -15.28 -9.30 -2.29
CA HIS A 123 -14.49 -10.18 -1.45
C HIS A 123 -13.28 -9.47 -0.83
N ALA A 124 -12.56 -8.68 -1.62
CA ALA A 124 -11.41 -7.91 -1.15
C ALA A 124 -11.82 -6.88 -0.09
N LEU A 125 -12.98 -6.22 -0.23
CA LEU A 125 -13.53 -5.34 0.80
C LEU A 125 -13.84 -6.11 2.09
N GLY A 126 -14.46 -7.28 2.00
CA GLY A 126 -14.72 -8.15 3.15
C GLY A 126 -13.44 -8.54 3.88
N ALA A 127 -12.42 -8.96 3.12
CA ALA A 127 -11.09 -9.29 3.64
C ALA A 127 -10.40 -8.09 4.29
N ALA A 128 -10.46 -6.92 3.65
CA ALA A 128 -9.90 -5.67 4.17
C ALA A 128 -10.54 -5.27 5.50
N LYS A 129 -11.88 -5.34 5.60
CA LYS A 129 -12.60 -5.06 6.86
C LYS A 129 -12.17 -6.00 7.98
N GLN A 130 -12.05 -7.29 7.68
CA GLN A 130 -11.64 -8.30 8.67
C GLN A 130 -10.19 -8.07 9.14
N LEU A 131 -9.26 -7.81 8.22
CA LEU A 131 -7.87 -7.49 8.54
C LEU A 131 -7.80 -6.23 9.42
N ALA A 132 -8.48 -5.17 9.01
CA ALA A 132 -8.52 -3.89 9.73
C ALA A 132 -9.05 -4.06 11.15
N ALA A 133 -10.22 -4.70 11.31
CA ALA A 133 -10.84 -4.91 12.62
C ALA A 133 -10.01 -5.83 13.53
N ARG A 134 -9.41 -6.89 12.97
CA ARG A 134 -8.64 -7.87 13.76
C ARG A 134 -7.31 -7.31 14.25
N HIS A 135 -6.63 -6.53 13.41
CA HIS A 135 -5.28 -6.04 13.71
C HIS A 135 -5.25 -4.58 14.18
N GLY A 136 -6.39 -3.88 14.17
CA GLY A 136 -6.48 -2.49 14.60
C GLY A 136 -5.74 -1.54 13.65
N CYS A 137 -5.85 -1.77 12.35
CA CYS A 137 -5.15 -1.00 11.32
C CYS A 137 -6.11 -0.47 10.24
N VAL A 138 -5.62 0.43 9.40
CA VAL A 138 -6.33 0.83 8.17
C VAL A 138 -5.86 -0.06 7.01
N VAL A 139 -6.78 -0.49 6.15
CA VAL A 139 -6.46 -1.25 4.94
C VAL A 139 -6.89 -0.46 3.71
N ALA A 140 -5.95 -0.26 2.79
CA ALA A 140 -6.16 0.36 1.48
C ALA A 140 -6.02 -0.69 0.37
N VAL A 141 -7.11 -0.94 -0.36
CA VAL A 141 -7.17 -1.83 -1.51
C VAL A 141 -7.15 -1.00 -2.79
N SER A 142 -6.07 -1.09 -3.55
CA SER A 142 -5.95 -0.34 -4.80
C SER A 142 -6.67 -1.00 -5.98
N GLY A 143 -7.20 -0.18 -6.89
CA GLY A 143 -7.93 -0.64 -8.07
C GLY A 143 -8.31 0.50 -9.02
N ALA A 144 -9.33 0.29 -9.86
CA ALA A 144 -9.91 1.37 -10.69
C ALA A 144 -10.48 2.51 -9.83
N GLU A 145 -10.97 2.13 -8.66
CA GLU A 145 -11.22 3.01 -7.53
C GLU A 145 -10.56 2.37 -6.31
N ASP A 146 -9.87 3.15 -5.51
CA ASP A 146 -9.26 2.63 -4.29
C ASP A 146 -10.32 2.53 -3.18
N LEU A 147 -10.20 1.52 -2.32
CA LEU A 147 -11.03 1.33 -1.13
C LEU A 147 -10.16 1.49 0.10
N VAL A 148 -10.61 2.27 1.08
CA VAL A 148 -9.92 2.46 2.36
C VAL A 148 -10.88 2.14 3.49
N THR A 149 -10.47 1.32 4.44
CA THR A 149 -11.31 0.94 5.58
C THR A 149 -10.54 0.80 6.88
N ASP A 150 -11.14 1.22 7.98
CA ASP A 150 -10.68 0.97 9.35
C ASP A 150 -11.36 -0.28 9.98
N GLY A 151 -12.10 -1.05 9.17
CA GLY A 151 -12.91 -2.19 9.62
C GLY A 151 -14.37 -1.85 9.87
N SER A 152 -14.66 -0.58 10.20
CA SER A 152 -16.03 -0.10 10.46
C SER A 152 -16.56 0.78 9.33
N ARG A 153 -15.76 1.77 8.91
CA ARG A 153 -16.05 2.70 7.82
C ARG A 153 -15.34 2.27 6.55
N VAL A 154 -15.91 2.66 5.42
CA VAL A 154 -15.32 2.45 4.10
C VAL A 154 -15.37 3.78 3.38
N VAL A 155 -14.26 4.13 2.74
CA VAL A 155 -14.13 5.31 1.90
C VAL A 155 -13.62 4.85 0.53
N ARG A 156 -14.17 5.40 -0.54
CA ARG A 156 -13.73 5.15 -1.92
C ARG A 156 -12.98 6.36 -2.44
N VAL A 157 -11.86 6.13 -3.13
CA VAL A 157 -11.12 7.18 -3.82
C VAL A 157 -11.15 6.89 -5.31
N ALA A 158 -11.80 7.78 -6.07
CA ALA A 158 -12.02 7.63 -7.51
C ALA A 158 -11.08 8.52 -8.36
N ASN A 159 -9.93 8.91 -7.80
CA ASN A 159 -8.86 9.57 -8.54
C ASN A 159 -7.97 8.54 -9.26
N GLY A 160 -7.32 8.95 -10.35
CA GLY A 160 -6.47 8.07 -11.14
C GLY A 160 -6.78 8.08 -12.62
N VAL A 161 -5.84 7.60 -13.43
CA VAL A 161 -5.97 7.37 -14.87
C VAL A 161 -5.56 5.94 -15.21
N PRO A 162 -6.15 5.30 -16.24
CA PRO A 162 -5.80 3.92 -16.61
C PRO A 162 -4.30 3.70 -16.85
N LEU A 163 -3.58 4.73 -17.32
CA LEU A 163 -2.14 4.69 -17.56
C LEU A 163 -1.32 4.42 -16.28
N LEU A 164 -1.89 4.60 -15.08
CA LEU A 164 -1.27 4.23 -13.80
C LEU A 164 -1.01 2.74 -13.65
N GLN A 165 -1.70 1.87 -14.38
CA GLN A 165 -1.36 0.44 -14.36
C GLN A 165 0.03 0.18 -14.97
N GLN A 166 0.58 1.15 -15.71
CA GLN A 166 1.91 1.10 -16.32
C GLN A 166 2.98 1.79 -15.45
N VAL A 167 2.61 2.45 -14.34
CA VAL A 167 3.53 3.14 -13.41
C VAL A 167 3.02 3.00 -11.96
N THR A 168 3.76 2.30 -11.10
CA THR A 168 3.31 1.94 -9.74
C THR A 168 3.02 3.15 -8.81
N ALA A 169 1.80 3.17 -8.24
CA ALA A 169 1.24 4.15 -7.28
C ALA A 169 1.10 5.58 -7.85
N THR A 170 0.16 6.42 -7.34
CA THR A 170 -0.04 7.89 -7.55
C THR A 170 -1.32 8.42 -8.27
N GLY A 171 -2.51 7.95 -7.88
CA GLY A 171 -3.83 8.38 -8.39
C GLY A 171 -3.96 9.81 -8.98
N LEU A 172 -4.03 10.84 -8.12
CA LEU A 172 -4.31 12.22 -8.54
C LEU A 172 -3.17 12.85 -9.35
N ALA A 173 -1.92 12.70 -8.89
CA ALA A 173 -0.78 13.32 -9.56
C ALA A 173 -0.54 12.76 -10.97
N ALA A 174 -0.88 11.49 -11.22
CA ALA A 174 -0.85 10.95 -12.57
C ALA A 174 -1.99 11.46 -13.46
N GLN A 175 -3.15 11.78 -12.88
CA GLN A 175 -4.23 12.42 -13.63
C GLN A 175 -3.79 13.81 -14.11
N LEU A 176 -3.22 14.62 -13.21
CA LEU A 176 -2.65 15.93 -13.55
C LEU A 176 -1.55 15.81 -14.62
N ALA A 177 -0.65 14.84 -14.49
CA ALA A 177 0.39 14.60 -15.50
C ALA A 177 -0.16 14.31 -16.91
N VAL A 178 -1.29 13.59 -17.01
CA VAL A 178 -1.96 13.34 -18.30
C VAL A 178 -2.66 14.59 -18.81
N GLU A 179 -3.31 15.36 -17.92
CA GLU A 179 -3.92 16.65 -18.25
C GLU A 179 -2.86 17.65 -18.77
N ASP A 180 -1.64 17.59 -18.24
CA ASP A 180 -0.48 18.38 -18.66
C ASP A 180 0.28 17.79 -19.87
N GLY A 181 -0.26 16.74 -20.50
CA GLY A 181 0.21 16.25 -21.81
C GLY A 181 1.10 15.00 -21.78
N ALA A 182 1.14 14.22 -20.70
CA ALA A 182 1.79 12.92 -20.71
C ALA A 182 1.08 11.93 -21.65
N VAL A 183 1.81 11.43 -22.67
CA VAL A 183 1.27 10.54 -23.72
C VAL A 183 1.69 9.06 -23.60
N GLY A 184 2.62 8.74 -22.70
CA GLY A 184 3.08 7.37 -22.48
C GLY A 184 3.78 7.17 -21.13
N PRO A 185 4.25 5.95 -20.81
CA PRO A 185 4.78 5.62 -19.49
C PRO A 185 5.98 6.46 -19.05
N GLY A 186 6.88 6.79 -19.99
CA GLY A 186 8.04 7.63 -19.72
C GLY A 186 7.66 9.07 -19.35
N SER A 187 6.84 9.71 -20.19
CA SER A 187 6.34 11.06 -19.93
C SER A 187 5.44 11.11 -18.70
N LEU A 188 4.63 10.07 -18.46
CA LEU A 188 3.78 9.96 -17.27
C LEU A 188 4.64 9.94 -16.01
N ARG A 189 5.72 9.16 -15.98
CA ARG A 189 6.59 9.07 -14.80
C ARG A 189 7.21 10.41 -14.44
N VAL A 190 7.64 11.19 -15.44
CA VAL A 190 8.21 12.53 -15.22
C VAL A 190 7.12 13.51 -14.80
N GLY A 191 6.05 13.62 -15.58
CA GLY A 191 4.94 14.52 -15.30
C GLY A 191 4.27 14.23 -13.96
N LEU A 192 4.31 12.97 -13.50
CA LEU A 192 3.86 12.59 -12.16
C LEU A 192 4.69 13.24 -11.05
N LEU A 193 6.02 13.20 -11.18
CA LEU A 193 6.91 13.82 -10.19
C LEU A 193 6.73 15.33 -10.19
N ASP A 194 6.60 15.93 -11.38
CA ASP A 194 6.35 17.36 -11.53
C ASP A 194 5.00 17.74 -10.90
N SER A 195 3.95 16.96 -11.17
CA SER A 195 2.61 17.17 -10.59
C SER A 195 2.62 17.03 -9.07
N LEU A 196 3.37 16.09 -8.49
CA LEU A 196 3.51 15.98 -7.04
C LEU A 196 4.21 17.20 -6.43
N TRP A 197 5.22 17.72 -7.13
CA TRP A 197 5.99 18.89 -6.68
C TRP A 197 5.20 20.19 -6.76
N THR A 198 4.39 20.36 -7.81
CA THR A 198 3.64 21.60 -8.07
C THR A 198 2.22 21.59 -7.51
N MET A 199 1.72 20.46 -7.01
CA MET A 199 0.35 20.33 -6.50
C MET A 199 0.07 21.34 -5.40
N THR A 200 -0.93 22.17 -5.63
CA THR A 200 -1.43 23.13 -4.65
C THR A 200 -2.52 22.52 -3.78
N GLU A 201 -2.73 23.11 -2.61
CA GLU A 201 -3.83 22.73 -1.72
C GLU A 201 -5.20 22.92 -2.39
N GLN A 202 -5.36 23.97 -3.21
CA GLN A 202 -6.59 24.21 -3.96
C GLN A 202 -6.87 23.09 -4.97
N GLN A 203 -5.88 22.70 -5.76
CA GLN A 203 -6.02 21.59 -6.72
C GLN A 203 -6.37 20.28 -6.00
N LEU A 204 -5.81 20.04 -4.82
CA LEU A 204 -6.17 18.86 -4.02
C LEU A 204 -7.62 18.94 -3.53
N ARG A 205 -8.05 20.09 -3.01
CA ARG A 205 -9.43 20.29 -2.52
C ARG A 205 -10.49 20.15 -3.61
N GLU A 206 -10.20 20.67 -4.81
CA GLU A 206 -11.12 20.67 -5.94
C GLU A 206 -11.06 19.35 -6.73
N GLY A 207 -9.88 18.72 -6.81
CA GLY A 207 -9.65 17.54 -7.63
C GLY A 207 -9.86 16.20 -6.91
N ALA A 208 -9.84 16.16 -5.57
CA ALA A 208 -10.04 14.92 -4.83
C ALA A 208 -11.47 14.38 -4.97
N ARG A 209 -11.60 13.12 -5.38
CA ARG A 209 -12.86 12.40 -5.53
C ARG A 209 -12.97 11.33 -4.45
N VAL A 210 -13.38 11.75 -3.26
CA VAL A 210 -13.56 10.89 -2.08
C VAL A 210 -15.05 10.66 -1.85
N LEU A 211 -15.48 9.39 -1.86
CA LEU A 211 -16.89 8.99 -1.70
C LEU A 211 -17.02 8.17 -0.41
N GLU A 212 -17.99 8.51 0.43
CA GLU A 212 -18.37 7.76 1.65
C GLU A 212 -19.44 6.71 1.36
#